data_AF-X8J318-F1
#
_entry.id   AF-X8J318-F1
#
_cell.length_a   1.000
_cell.length_b   1.000
_cell.length_c   1.000
_cell.angle_alpha   90.00
_cell.angle_beta   90.00
_cell.angle_gamma   90.00
#
_symmetry.space_group_name_H-M   'P 1'
#
loop_
_entity.id
_entity.type
_entity.pdbx_description
1 polymer ?
#
loop_
_entity_poly.entity_id
_entity_poly.type
_entity_poly.pdbx_seq_one_letter_code
_entity_poly.pdbx_strand_id
1 'polypeptide(L)'
;MLAKRARHLTRLYEMFYNATELVNTGKQYQRMSDDERLTFREDANPKSLRLLELHDKLVELEPSLFEKLCRTGPHAHAASRHASACLANGQSNGRSEDMRKVREALPHMQVWDPPLGDKSTRGLAHRTTAYYLSDPNLDFNNEQDVLQFMAYHNPPMTASVWPRFLWFEGKHDPDRMSIGLLRGELLILVPSRQVALVEIVAGGQLA
;
A
#
# COMPACT_ATOMS: atom_id res chain seq x y z
N MET A 1 -18.66 4.42 11.73
CA MET A 1 -17.68 3.59 12.47
C MET A 1 -16.93 2.63 11.54
N LEU A 2 -17.63 1.79 10.77
CA LEU A 2 -17.04 0.80 9.84
C LEU A 2 -16.05 1.40 8.82
N ALA A 3 -16.34 2.57 8.22
CA ALA A 3 -15.42 3.22 7.29
C ALA A 3 -14.06 3.60 7.92
N LYS A 4 -14.02 3.93 9.22
CA LYS A 4 -12.77 4.20 9.95
C LYS A 4 -11.96 2.91 10.17
N ARG A 5 -12.64 1.80 10.47
CA ARG A 5 -12.01 0.47 10.59
C ARG A 5 -11.48 -0.02 9.25
N ALA A 6 -12.24 0.16 8.17
CA ALA A 6 -11.79 -0.13 6.82
C ALA A 6 -10.56 0.68 6.40
N ARG A 7 -10.50 1.97 6.75
CA ARG A 7 -9.29 2.78 6.57
C ARG A 7 -8.09 2.21 7.32
N HIS A 8 -8.28 1.77 8.57
CA HIS A 8 -7.22 1.13 9.34
C HIS A 8 -6.79 -0.21 8.71
N LEU A 9 -7.74 -1.07 8.32
CA LEU A 9 -7.51 -2.32 7.61
C LEU A 9 -6.67 -2.09 6.35
N THR A 10 -7.02 -1.06 5.60
CA THR A 10 -6.36 -0.72 4.32
C THR A 10 -4.92 -0.28 4.50
N ARG A 11 -4.65 0.52 5.53
CA ARG A 11 -3.33 1.12 5.75
C ARG A 11 -2.33 0.16 6.39
N LEU A 12 -2.80 -0.85 7.13
CA LEU A 12 -1.93 -1.74 7.91
C LEU A 12 -1.88 -3.18 7.43
N TYR A 13 -2.93 -3.68 6.77
CA TYR A 13 -3.03 -5.10 6.42
C TYR A 13 -3.10 -5.31 4.91
N GLU A 14 -3.99 -4.60 4.21
CA GLU A 14 -4.13 -4.78 2.76
C GLU A 14 -4.68 -3.54 2.04
N MET A 15 -3.88 -3.00 1.14
CA MET A 15 -4.23 -1.79 0.40
C MET A 15 -5.28 -2.04 -0.70
N PHE A 16 -5.33 -3.26 -1.23
CA PHE A 16 -6.19 -3.64 -2.35
C PHE A 16 -6.98 -4.91 -2.05
N TYR A 17 -8.27 -4.74 -1.81
CA TYR A 17 -9.24 -5.82 -1.66
C TYR A 17 -10.60 -5.44 -2.24
N ASN A 18 -11.36 -6.43 -2.70
CA ASN A 18 -12.72 -6.24 -3.15
C ASN A 18 -13.66 -6.29 -1.93
N ALA A 19 -14.22 -5.14 -1.55
CA ALA A 19 -15.10 -5.03 -0.38
C ALA A 19 -16.35 -5.91 -0.47
N THR A 20 -16.90 -6.10 -1.66
CA THR A 20 -18.09 -6.95 -1.86
C THR A 20 -17.75 -8.42 -1.71
N GLU A 21 -16.64 -8.87 -2.31
CA GLU A 21 -16.16 -10.25 -2.14
C GLU A 21 -15.82 -10.55 -0.67
N LEU A 22 -15.17 -9.60 0.03
CA LEU A 22 -14.86 -9.73 1.45
C LEU A 22 -16.13 -9.87 2.31
N VAL A 23 -17.15 -9.03 2.07
CA VAL A 23 -18.42 -9.11 2.80
C VAL A 23 -19.14 -10.43 2.54
N ASN A 24 -19.20 -10.86 1.27
CA ASN A 24 -19.88 -12.10 0.90
C ASN A 24 -19.17 -13.33 1.47
N THR A 25 -17.84 -13.38 1.33
CA THR A 25 -17.01 -14.47 1.87
C THR A 25 -17.14 -14.55 3.39
N GLY A 26 -17.02 -13.41 4.09
CA GLY A 26 -17.16 -13.39 5.54
C GLY A 26 -18.55 -13.79 6.03
N LYS A 27 -19.62 -13.43 5.31
CA LYS A 27 -20.98 -13.90 5.64
C LYS A 27 -21.15 -15.40 5.43
N GLN A 28 -20.60 -15.95 4.35
CA GLN A 28 -20.61 -17.39 4.10
C GLN A 28 -19.85 -18.11 5.22
N TYR A 29 -18.64 -17.63 5.54
CA TYR A 29 -17.79 -18.18 6.59
C TYR A 29 -18.44 -18.10 7.98
N GLN A 30 -19.13 -17.00 8.29
CA GLN A 30 -19.86 -16.83 9.56
C GLN A 30 -20.99 -17.86 9.75
N ARG A 31 -21.60 -18.33 8.65
CA ARG A 31 -22.72 -19.29 8.67
C ARG A 31 -22.29 -20.75 8.73
N MET A 32 -21.02 -21.03 8.45
CA MET A 32 -20.44 -22.37 8.51
C MET A 32 -20.28 -22.83 9.97
N SER A 33 -20.41 -24.14 10.18
CA SER A 33 -19.97 -24.81 11.40
C SER A 33 -18.44 -24.76 11.53
N ASP A 34 -17.91 -25.12 12.70
CA ASP A 34 -16.46 -25.10 12.90
C ASP A 34 -15.73 -26.13 12.02
N ASP A 35 -16.34 -27.31 11.79
CA ASP A 35 -15.81 -28.33 10.87
C ASP A 35 -15.83 -27.83 9.42
N GLU A 36 -16.93 -27.22 8.98
CA GLU A 36 -17.05 -26.65 7.63
C GLU A 36 -16.04 -25.52 7.40
N ARG A 37 -15.76 -24.71 8.43
CA ARG A 37 -14.77 -23.64 8.37
C ARG A 37 -13.35 -24.16 8.23
N LEU A 38 -13.03 -25.28 8.88
CA LEU A 38 -11.72 -25.92 8.77
C LEU A 38 -11.52 -26.44 7.35
N THR A 39 -12.45 -27.23 6.85
CA THR A 39 -12.41 -27.74 5.46
C THR A 39 -12.37 -26.60 4.45
N PHE A 40 -13.18 -25.55 4.63
CA PHE A 40 -13.17 -24.40 3.72
C PHE A 40 -11.81 -23.69 3.67
N ARG A 41 -11.05 -23.66 4.78
CA ARG A 41 -9.69 -23.10 4.80
C ARG A 41 -8.67 -24.02 4.15
N GLU A 42 -8.76 -25.32 4.40
CA GLU A 42 -7.86 -26.32 3.83
C GLU A 42 -7.97 -26.37 2.30
N ASP A 43 -9.19 -26.26 1.77
CA ASP A 43 -9.46 -26.29 0.33
C ASP A 43 -9.41 -24.91 -0.35
N ALA A 44 -9.16 -23.83 0.41
CA ALA A 44 -9.19 -22.48 -0.12
C ALA A 44 -8.03 -22.23 -1.09
N ASN A 45 -8.35 -21.75 -2.29
CA ASN A 45 -7.35 -21.20 -3.19
C ASN A 45 -6.70 -19.93 -2.61
N PRO A 46 -5.55 -19.47 -3.13
CA PRO A 46 -4.82 -18.31 -2.59
C PRO A 46 -5.65 -17.02 -2.51
N LYS A 47 -6.58 -16.78 -3.44
CA LYS A 47 -7.45 -15.60 -3.41
C LYS A 47 -8.44 -15.69 -2.24
N SER A 48 -9.05 -16.86 -2.03
CA SER A 48 -9.97 -17.10 -0.91
C SER A 48 -9.25 -17.02 0.43
N LEU A 49 -8.05 -17.60 0.56
CA LEU A 49 -7.23 -17.50 1.77
C LEU A 49 -6.95 -16.04 2.13
N ARG A 50 -6.51 -15.22 1.17
CA ARG A 50 -6.29 -13.78 1.37
C ARG A 50 -7.55 -13.05 1.85
N LEU A 51 -8.73 -13.41 1.32
CA LEU A 51 -10.00 -12.82 1.79
C LEU A 51 -10.37 -13.29 3.20
N LEU A 52 -10.04 -14.53 3.59
CA LEU A 52 -10.25 -15.04 4.94
C LEU A 52 -9.33 -14.38 5.95
N GLU A 53 -8.06 -14.16 5.62
CA GLU A 53 -7.13 -13.39 6.47
C GLU A 53 -7.65 -11.97 6.71
N LEU A 54 -8.17 -11.32 5.66
CA LEU A 54 -8.77 -10.00 5.80
C LEU A 54 -10.08 -10.01 6.58
N HIS A 55 -10.87 -11.07 6.43
CA HIS A 55 -12.05 -11.29 7.25
C HIS A 55 -11.65 -11.34 8.73
N ASP A 56 -10.63 -12.13 9.08
CA ASP A 56 -10.17 -12.28 10.46
C ASP A 56 -9.73 -10.93 11.05
N LYS A 57 -8.95 -10.15 10.28
CA LYS A 57 -8.56 -8.78 10.67
C LYS A 57 -9.73 -7.82 10.78
N LEU A 58 -10.74 -7.95 9.92
CA LEU A 58 -11.94 -7.13 10.02
C LEU A 58 -12.79 -7.51 11.24
N VAL A 59 -12.86 -8.79 11.61
CA VAL A 59 -13.51 -9.26 12.85
C VAL A 59 -12.77 -8.76 14.08
N GLU A 60 -11.42 -8.79 14.10
CA GLU A 60 -10.64 -8.17 15.18
C GLU A 60 -10.99 -6.68 15.38
N LEU A 61 -11.17 -5.94 14.28
CA LEU A 61 -11.46 -4.51 14.29
C LEU A 61 -12.94 -4.17 14.55
N GLU A 62 -13.86 -5.05 14.17
CA GLU A 62 -15.32 -4.91 14.30
C GLU A 62 -15.97 -6.29 14.56
N PRO A 63 -15.91 -6.81 15.80
CA PRO A 63 -16.24 -8.22 16.11
C PRO A 63 -17.67 -8.64 15.76
N SER A 64 -18.62 -7.71 15.84
CA SER A 64 -20.04 -8.00 15.63
C SER A 64 -20.51 -7.82 14.18
N LEU A 65 -19.62 -7.47 13.24
CA LEU A 65 -20.01 -7.08 11.88
C LEU A 65 -20.76 -8.19 11.16
N PHE A 66 -20.14 -9.36 10.99
CA PHE A 66 -20.68 -10.44 10.18
C PHE A 66 -21.89 -11.11 10.84
N GLU A 67 -21.90 -11.21 12.16
CA GLU A 67 -23.06 -11.64 12.94
C GLU A 67 -24.27 -10.73 12.67
N LYS A 68 -24.10 -9.40 12.76
CA LYS A 68 -25.17 -8.43 12.46
C LYS A 68 -25.66 -8.53 11.02
N LEU A 69 -24.74 -8.66 10.05
CA LEU A 69 -25.08 -8.81 8.63
C LEU A 69 -25.85 -10.10 8.33
N CYS A 70 -25.57 -11.18 9.07
CA CYS A 70 -26.29 -12.44 8.95
C CYS A 70 -27.69 -12.37 9.59
N ARG A 71 -27.88 -11.55 10.64
CA ARG A 71 -29.14 -11.43 11.40
C ARG A 71 -30.12 -10.39 10.86
N THR A 72 -29.74 -9.57 9.89
CA THR A 72 -30.60 -8.49 9.33
C THR A 72 -31.87 -8.94 8.58
N GLY A 73 -32.17 -10.24 8.52
CA GLY A 73 -33.43 -10.76 7.97
C GLY A 73 -33.75 -10.24 6.56
N PRO A 74 -34.96 -9.72 6.29
CA PRO A 74 -35.36 -9.20 4.98
C PRO A 74 -34.44 -8.08 4.43
N HIS A 75 -33.74 -7.35 5.32
CA HIS A 75 -32.85 -6.26 4.94
C HIS A 75 -31.38 -6.68 4.75
N ALA A 76 -31.08 -7.99 4.81
CA ALA A 76 -29.70 -8.49 4.73
C ALA A 76 -28.95 -8.04 3.47
N HIS A 77 -29.63 -7.96 2.32
CA HIS A 77 -29.03 -7.48 1.07
C HIS A 77 -28.65 -6.00 1.14
N ALA A 78 -29.55 -5.14 1.61
CA ALA A 78 -29.29 -3.71 1.76
C ALA A 78 -28.16 -3.45 2.77
N ALA A 79 -28.18 -4.15 3.92
CA ALA A 79 -27.14 -4.07 4.93
C ALA A 79 -25.76 -4.50 4.39
N SER A 80 -25.71 -5.58 3.60
CA SER A 80 -24.47 -6.06 2.97
C SER A 80 -23.93 -5.04 1.97
N ARG A 81 -24.78 -4.47 1.11
CA ARG A 81 -24.38 -3.41 0.16
C ARG A 81 -23.85 -2.18 0.89
N HIS A 82 -24.54 -1.75 1.95
CA HIS A 82 -24.11 -0.62 2.76
C HIS A 82 -22.75 -0.89 3.44
N ALA A 83 -22.54 -2.09 3.98
CA ALA A 83 -21.26 -2.49 4.55
C ALA A 83 -20.14 -2.47 3.50
N SER A 84 -20.37 -3.06 2.33
CA SER A 84 -19.40 -3.04 1.21
C SER A 84 -19.06 -1.61 0.79
N ALA A 85 -20.07 -0.72 0.69
CA ALA A 85 -19.85 0.69 0.37
C ALA A 85 -19.02 1.41 1.44
N CYS A 86 -19.32 1.17 2.73
CA CYS A 86 -18.54 1.73 3.84
C CYS A 86 -17.08 1.24 3.81
N LEU A 87 -16.86 -0.04 3.54
CA LEU A 87 -15.52 -0.63 3.42
C LEU A 87 -14.76 -0.03 2.24
N ALA A 88 -15.38 0.04 1.06
CA ALA A 88 -14.78 0.64 -0.14
C ALA A 88 -14.44 2.12 0.05
N ASN A 89 -15.33 2.89 0.69
CA ASN A 89 -15.08 4.29 1.01
C ASN A 89 -13.92 4.44 2.01
N GLY A 90 -13.88 3.63 3.05
CA GLY A 90 -12.77 3.63 4.01
C GLY A 90 -11.43 3.28 3.35
N GLN A 91 -11.44 2.31 2.44
CA GLN A 91 -10.28 1.91 1.64
C GLN A 91 -9.79 3.05 0.74
N SER A 92 -10.69 3.67 -0.01
CA SER A 92 -10.37 4.83 -0.87
C SER A 92 -9.79 5.99 -0.05
N ASN A 93 -10.38 6.29 1.10
CA ASN A 93 -9.90 7.33 2.00
C ASN A 93 -8.53 7.03 2.60
N GLY A 94 -8.26 5.77 2.96
CA GLY A 94 -6.94 5.34 3.43
C GLY A 94 -5.85 5.57 2.38
N ARG A 95 -6.06 5.08 1.15
CA ARG A 95 -5.12 5.31 0.04
C ARG A 95 -4.94 6.79 -0.28
N SER A 96 -6.04 7.55 -0.32
CA SER A 96 -5.99 8.98 -0.65
C SER A 96 -5.23 9.79 0.40
N GLU A 97 -5.34 9.42 1.67
CA GLU A 97 -4.57 10.04 2.75
C GLU A 97 -3.09 9.73 2.63
N ASP A 98 -2.70 8.47 2.42
CA ASP A 98 -1.29 8.10 2.27
C ASP A 98 -0.69 8.79 1.03
N MET A 99 -1.42 8.83 -0.08
CA MET A 99 -1.01 9.60 -1.27
C MET A 99 -0.92 11.10 -1.00
N ARG A 100 -1.82 11.68 -0.20
CA ARG A 100 -1.73 13.09 0.20
C ARG A 100 -0.46 13.33 1.03
N LYS A 101 -0.18 12.49 2.02
CA LYS A 101 1.03 12.59 2.86
C LYS A 101 2.31 12.49 2.03
N VAL A 102 2.37 11.54 1.10
CA VAL A 102 3.49 11.43 0.17
C VAL A 102 3.63 12.71 -0.65
N ARG A 103 2.55 13.21 -1.27
CA ARG A 103 2.58 14.46 -2.05
C ARG A 103 3.03 15.68 -1.24
N GLU A 104 2.66 15.78 0.02
CA GLU A 104 3.05 16.88 0.92
C GLU A 104 4.51 16.76 1.35
N ALA A 105 5.02 15.55 1.53
CA ALA A 105 6.39 15.32 1.96
C ALA A 105 7.39 15.39 0.79
N LEU A 106 6.99 14.96 -0.41
CA LEU A 106 7.85 14.76 -1.56
C LEU A 106 8.65 16.00 -1.99
N PRO A 107 8.09 17.23 -2.04
CA PRO A 107 8.86 18.45 -2.31
C PRO A 107 10.01 18.71 -1.33
N HIS A 108 9.97 18.12 -0.14
CA HIS A 108 10.98 18.29 0.91
C HIS A 108 11.98 17.13 1.00
N MET A 109 11.78 16.05 0.25
CA MET A 109 12.66 14.87 0.31
C MET A 109 13.99 15.09 -0.42
N GLN A 110 14.02 16.00 -1.39
CA GLN A 110 15.21 16.38 -2.13
C GLN A 110 15.00 17.72 -2.83
N VAL A 111 16.07 18.25 -3.40
CA VAL A 111 15.99 19.36 -4.35
C VAL A 111 15.47 18.81 -5.68
N TRP A 112 14.35 19.36 -6.17
CA TRP A 112 13.78 19.01 -7.45
C TRP A 112 14.17 20.05 -8.48
N ASP A 113 14.84 19.62 -9.54
CA ASP A 113 15.22 20.47 -10.67
C ASP A 113 14.73 19.85 -12.01
N PRO A 114 13.79 20.51 -12.72
CA PRO A 114 13.08 21.72 -12.29
C PRO A 114 12.20 21.46 -11.04
N PRO A 115 11.70 22.50 -10.36
CA PRO A 115 10.76 22.30 -9.27
C PRO A 115 9.51 21.52 -9.73
N LEU A 116 8.94 20.69 -8.85
CA LEU A 116 7.75 19.92 -9.18
C LEU A 116 6.55 20.83 -9.46
N GLY A 117 6.18 20.93 -10.73
CA GLY A 117 5.06 21.74 -11.22
C GLY A 117 3.71 21.04 -11.10
N ASP A 118 2.80 21.27 -12.05
CA ASP A 118 1.48 20.64 -12.08
C ASP A 118 1.52 19.13 -12.37
N LYS A 119 0.38 18.44 -12.22
CA LYS A 119 0.31 16.98 -12.42
C LYS A 119 0.84 16.52 -13.79
N SER A 120 0.67 17.33 -14.83
CA SER A 120 1.13 17.05 -16.20
C SER A 120 2.66 17.07 -16.35
N THR A 121 3.38 17.75 -15.45
CA THR A 121 4.84 17.89 -15.50
C THR A 121 5.54 17.04 -14.44
N ARG A 122 4.82 16.12 -13.77
CA ARG A 122 5.34 15.17 -12.78
C ARG A 122 5.44 13.75 -13.36
N GLY A 123 5.96 12.81 -12.57
CA GLY A 123 6.08 11.42 -13.01
C GLY A 123 7.13 11.30 -14.10
N LEU A 124 6.84 10.55 -15.17
CA LEU A 124 7.79 10.35 -16.25
C LEU A 124 8.04 11.60 -17.11
N ALA A 125 7.20 12.63 -17.02
CA ALA A 125 7.45 13.92 -17.66
C ALA A 125 8.58 14.73 -16.99
N HIS A 126 8.99 14.33 -15.78
CA HIS A 126 10.03 15.01 -15.01
C HIS A 126 11.28 14.15 -14.91
N ARG A 127 12.43 14.63 -15.40
CA ARG A 127 13.68 13.85 -15.48
C ARG A 127 14.09 13.20 -14.15
N THR A 128 14.15 13.97 -13.06
CA THR A 128 14.48 13.43 -11.73
C THR A 128 13.47 12.39 -11.24
N THR A 129 12.17 12.59 -11.49
CA THR A 129 11.17 11.60 -11.10
C THR A 129 11.28 10.34 -11.96
N ALA A 130 11.52 10.49 -13.27
CA ALA A 130 11.77 9.38 -14.19
C ALA A 130 13.00 8.57 -13.76
N TYR A 131 14.07 9.22 -13.32
CA TYR A 131 15.24 8.53 -12.75
C TYR A 131 14.80 7.60 -11.62
N TYR A 132 14.14 8.12 -10.60
CA TYR A 132 13.73 7.32 -9.44
C TYR A 132 12.73 6.20 -9.78
N LEU A 133 11.87 6.40 -10.79
CA LEU A 133 10.88 5.40 -11.23
C LEU A 133 11.44 4.37 -12.23
N SER A 134 12.64 4.57 -12.75
CA SER A 134 13.24 3.70 -13.76
C SER A 134 13.80 2.40 -13.18
N ASP A 135 14.09 1.45 -14.09
CA ASP A 135 14.88 0.26 -13.80
C ASP A 135 16.28 0.69 -13.30
N PRO A 136 16.77 0.14 -12.18
CA PRO A 136 18.13 0.36 -11.69
C PRO A 136 19.25 0.08 -12.70
N ASN A 137 18.99 -0.72 -13.73
CA ASN A 137 19.93 -1.06 -14.79
C ASN A 137 19.86 -0.13 -16.02
N LEU A 138 18.84 0.76 -16.12
CA LEU A 138 18.72 1.70 -17.22
C LEU A 138 19.83 2.77 -17.16
N ASP A 139 20.70 2.87 -18.16
CA ASP A 139 21.76 3.90 -18.13
C ASP A 139 21.16 5.31 -18.27
N PHE A 140 21.08 6.03 -17.16
CA PHE A 140 20.51 7.37 -17.13
C PHE A 140 21.47 8.47 -17.64
N ASN A 141 22.67 8.09 -18.05
CA ASN A 141 23.60 8.96 -18.77
C ASN A 141 23.41 8.86 -20.30
N ASN A 142 22.73 7.83 -20.78
CA ASN A 142 22.37 7.70 -22.19
C ASN A 142 21.06 8.45 -22.46
N GLU A 143 21.15 9.63 -23.07
CA GLU A 143 20.00 10.48 -23.35
C GLU A 143 18.91 9.78 -24.19
N GLN A 144 19.31 8.93 -25.12
CA GLN A 144 18.37 8.21 -25.97
C GLN A 144 17.53 7.22 -25.14
N ASP A 145 18.15 6.51 -24.21
CA ASP A 145 17.47 5.55 -23.33
C ASP A 145 16.53 6.28 -22.37
N VAL A 146 16.97 7.41 -21.83
CA VAL A 146 16.14 8.27 -20.96
C VAL A 146 14.91 8.79 -21.71
N LEU A 147 15.07 9.30 -22.94
CA LEU A 147 13.94 9.78 -23.75
C LEU A 147 12.99 8.64 -24.12
N GLN A 148 13.50 7.46 -24.47
CA GLN A 148 12.69 6.27 -24.73
C GLN A 148 11.88 5.85 -23.50
N PHE A 149 12.49 5.88 -22.32
CA PHE A 149 11.81 5.55 -21.08
C PHE A 149 10.72 6.59 -20.73
N MET A 150 11.05 7.87 -20.80
CA MET A 150 10.11 8.95 -20.45
C MET A 150 8.92 9.04 -21.41
N ALA A 151 9.13 8.83 -22.72
CA ALA A 151 8.08 8.95 -23.72
C ALA A 151 7.29 7.66 -23.94
N TYR A 152 7.95 6.50 -23.90
CA TYR A 152 7.38 5.22 -24.33
C TYR A 152 7.38 4.14 -23.26
N HIS A 153 7.85 4.42 -22.05
CA HIS A 153 8.02 3.43 -20.98
C HIS A 153 8.92 2.27 -21.44
N ASN A 154 9.98 2.57 -22.19
CA ASN A 154 10.92 1.58 -22.69
C ASN A 154 12.29 1.75 -22.03
N PRO A 155 12.80 0.76 -21.27
CA PRO A 155 12.19 -0.53 -21.00
C PRO A 155 10.96 -0.43 -20.06
N PRO A 156 10.00 -1.36 -20.18
CA PRO A 156 8.82 -1.35 -19.32
C PRO A 156 9.19 -1.81 -17.90
N MET A 157 8.65 -1.10 -16.91
CA MET A 157 8.67 -1.58 -15.52
C MET A 157 7.76 -2.81 -15.41
N THR A 158 8.31 -3.92 -14.94
CA THR A 158 7.55 -5.17 -14.72
C THR A 158 7.48 -5.51 -13.23
N ALA A 159 6.64 -6.47 -12.85
CA ALA A 159 6.56 -6.93 -11.46
C ALA A 159 7.88 -7.51 -10.92
N SER A 160 8.80 -7.90 -11.80
CA SER A 160 10.12 -8.42 -11.45
C SER A 160 11.18 -7.34 -11.30
N VAL A 161 10.88 -6.08 -11.67
CA VAL A 161 11.84 -4.96 -11.66
C VAL A 161 11.35 -3.90 -10.68
N TRP A 162 12.19 -3.64 -9.69
CA TRP A 162 11.87 -2.72 -8.60
C TRP A 162 12.53 -1.37 -8.89
N PRO A 163 11.78 -0.25 -8.84
CA PRO A 163 12.30 1.07 -9.24
C PRO A 163 13.47 1.53 -8.37
N ARG A 164 14.34 2.37 -8.94
CA ARG A 164 15.53 2.93 -8.27
C ARG A 164 15.28 3.43 -6.86
N PHE A 165 14.19 4.15 -6.60
CA PHE A 165 13.95 4.73 -5.28
C PHE A 165 13.82 3.72 -4.13
N LEU A 166 13.58 2.43 -4.44
CA LEU A 166 13.53 1.37 -3.43
C LEU A 166 14.93 0.95 -2.98
N TRP A 167 15.97 1.29 -3.71
CA TRP A 167 17.34 0.84 -3.46
C TRP A 167 18.19 1.97 -2.85
N PHE A 168 19.14 1.60 -1.99
CA PHE A 168 20.17 2.52 -1.50
C PHE A 168 20.96 3.08 -2.68
N GLU A 169 21.08 4.41 -2.76
CA GLU A 169 21.68 5.14 -3.90
C GLU A 169 21.09 4.79 -5.28
N GLY A 170 19.89 4.20 -5.37
CA GLY A 170 19.30 3.80 -6.64
C GLY A 170 19.98 2.62 -7.34
N LYS A 171 20.78 1.83 -6.61
CA LYS A 171 21.57 0.70 -7.15
C LYS A 171 21.02 -0.65 -6.68
N HIS A 172 20.69 -1.50 -7.64
CA HIS A 172 20.24 -2.86 -7.41
C HIS A 172 21.42 -3.84 -7.46
N ASP A 173 21.53 -4.71 -6.45
CA ASP A 173 22.45 -5.85 -6.44
C ASP A 173 21.65 -7.13 -6.70
N PRO A 174 21.77 -7.75 -7.91
CA PRO A 174 21.01 -8.94 -8.26
C PRO A 174 21.46 -10.18 -7.49
N ASP A 175 22.71 -10.24 -7.04
CA ASP A 175 23.25 -11.37 -6.27
C ASP A 175 22.81 -11.30 -4.80
N ARG A 176 22.54 -10.09 -4.30
CA ARG A 176 22.12 -9.84 -2.93
C ARG A 176 21.03 -8.78 -2.84
N MET A 177 19.82 -9.13 -3.29
CA MET A 177 18.63 -8.25 -3.22
C MET A 177 18.31 -7.68 -1.83
N SER A 178 18.80 -8.28 -0.73
CA SER A 178 18.61 -7.73 0.62
C SER A 178 19.49 -6.51 0.92
N ILE A 179 20.54 -6.29 0.13
CA ILE A 179 21.39 -5.10 0.23
C ILE A 179 20.63 -3.93 -0.37
N GLY A 180 20.44 -2.88 0.44
CA GLY A 180 19.92 -1.60 -0.03
C GLY A 180 18.42 -1.57 -0.32
N LEU A 181 17.74 -2.70 -0.46
CA LEU A 181 16.28 -2.75 -0.64
C LEU A 181 15.54 -2.13 0.54
N LEU A 182 14.60 -1.25 0.22
CA LEU A 182 13.85 -0.38 1.14
C LEU A 182 14.71 0.58 1.97
N ARG A 183 16.00 0.72 1.65
CA ARG A 183 16.94 1.66 2.32
C ARG A 183 17.24 2.90 1.49
N GLY A 184 16.48 3.15 0.43
CA GLY A 184 16.58 4.41 -0.32
C GLY A 184 16.28 5.61 0.59
N GLU A 185 17.09 6.68 0.49
CA GLU A 185 16.91 7.87 1.33
C GLU A 185 15.51 8.47 1.20
N LEU A 186 14.96 8.45 -0.01
CA LEU A 186 13.58 8.89 -0.27
C LEU A 186 12.55 8.08 0.53
N LEU A 187 12.76 6.78 0.74
CA LEU A 187 11.86 5.96 1.55
C LEU A 187 12.01 6.22 3.04
N ILE A 188 13.23 6.45 3.53
CA ILE A 188 13.52 6.68 4.96
C ILE A 188 12.97 8.05 5.42
N LEU A 189 12.93 9.04 4.52
CA LEU A 189 12.40 10.37 4.82
C LEU A 189 10.86 10.43 4.88
N VAL A 190 10.14 9.49 4.25
CA VAL A 190 8.66 9.39 4.28
C VAL A 190 8.10 9.04 5.68
N PRO A 191 8.61 8.04 6.43
CA PRO A 191 8.07 7.66 7.74
C PRO A 191 8.41 8.65 8.87
N SER A 192 9.47 9.47 8.73
CA SER A 192 10.00 10.30 9.82
C SER A 192 9.15 11.51 10.23
N ARG A 193 8.06 11.85 9.52
CA ARG A 193 7.13 12.92 9.97
C ARG A 193 5.98 12.45 10.88
N GLN A 194 5.90 11.15 11.20
CA GLN A 194 4.91 10.63 12.17
C GLN A 194 5.52 9.99 13.44
N VAL A 195 6.84 9.82 13.50
CA VAL A 195 7.51 9.41 14.74
C VAL A 195 7.98 10.67 15.42
N ALA A 196 7.32 11.03 16.53
CA ALA A 196 7.78 12.07 17.42
C ALA A 196 9.28 11.85 17.71
N LEU A 197 10.06 12.91 17.59
CA LEU A 197 11.42 12.99 18.09
C LEU A 197 11.40 12.53 19.56
N VAL A 198 11.83 11.28 19.81
CA VAL A 198 12.37 10.92 21.10
C VAL A 198 13.74 11.55 21.11
N GLU A 199 13.83 12.75 21.70
CA GLU A 199 15.12 13.32 22.10
C GLU A 199 15.81 12.31 23.02
N ILE A 200 16.83 11.62 22.51
CA ILE A 200 17.80 10.96 23.38
C ILE A 200 18.73 12.06 23.90
N VAL A 201 18.25 12.75 24.93
CA VAL A 201 19.12 13.48 25.86
C VAL A 201 19.47 12.51 26.98
N ALA A 202 20.64 11.88 26.86
CA ALA A 202 21.45 11.33 27.94
C ALA A 202 22.75 10.85 27.29
N GLY A 203 23.94 11.35 27.59
CA GLY A 203 24.40 12.20 28.66
C GLY A 203 25.91 12.04 28.60
N GLY A 204 26.57 12.94 27.87
CA GLY A 204 28.02 12.99 27.77
C GLY A 204 28.51 14.24 28.46
N GLN A 205 28.97 14.11 29.70
CA GLN A 205 30.04 14.94 30.27
C GLN A 205 30.57 14.27 31.55
N LEU A 206 31.74 13.65 31.41
CA LEU A 206 33.02 13.96 32.09
C LEU A 206 33.24 13.28 33.44
N ALA A 207 34.16 12.33 33.43
CA ALA A 207 35.39 12.38 34.23
C ALA A 207 36.56 11.96 33.33
#